data_AF-A0A7Y0A2W4-F1
#
_entry.id   AF-A0A7Y0A2W4-F1
#
_cell.length_a   1.000
_cell.length_b   1.000
_cell.length_c   1.000
_cell.angle_alpha   90.00
_cell.angle_beta   90.00
_cell.angle_gamma   90.00
#
_symmetry.space_group_name_H-M   'P 1'
#
loop_
_entity.id
_entity.type
_entity.pdbx_description
1 polymer ?
#
loop_
_entity_poly.entity_id
_entity_poly.type
_entity_poly.pdbx_seq_one_letter_code
_entity_poly.pdbx_strand_id
1 'polypeptide(L)'
;MSVSTIPNPKKIFSKKFIYQDCLDVDLLLQHTETPEAYPLIYRQHQIESWKLAFPHGNLLALWIGCAVFVKNYVKNAVEKSREENFFTCIAFSMYEPDDEEILIPKIYVANAERKSQISDALRKVAFNKESARIFEIKAAFEACGVLNDFSFYEDRFDDPSGDGKIMWLYCIQSD
;
A
#
# COMPACT_ATOMS: atom_id res chain seq x y z
N MET A 1 -23.23 -11.32 -22.20
CA MET A 1 -21.77 -11.39 -22.43
C MET A 1 -21.16 -10.12 -21.88
N SER A 2 -20.56 -10.16 -20.69
CA SER A 2 -19.87 -8.99 -20.15
C SER A 2 -18.53 -8.86 -20.87
N VAL A 3 -18.32 -7.74 -21.54
CA VAL A 3 -17.00 -7.38 -22.06
C VAL A 3 -16.14 -7.16 -20.82
N SER A 4 -15.23 -8.10 -20.51
CA SER A 4 -14.19 -7.83 -19.53
C SER A 4 -13.30 -6.76 -20.14
N THR A 5 -13.56 -5.50 -19.80
CA THR A 5 -12.67 -4.40 -20.14
C THR A 5 -11.43 -4.54 -19.28
N ILE A 6 -10.46 -5.31 -19.79
CA ILE A 6 -9.12 -5.34 -19.22
C ILE A 6 -8.66 -3.87 -19.10
N PRO A 7 -8.36 -3.39 -17.88
CA PRO A 7 -7.96 -2.01 -17.68
C PRO A 7 -6.72 -1.67 -18.52
N ASN A 8 -6.74 -0.55 -19.27
CA ASN A 8 -5.56 -0.10 -20.02
C ASN A 8 -4.49 0.44 -19.04
N PRO A 9 -3.29 -0.18 -18.94
CA PRO A 9 -2.28 0.23 -17.97
C PRO A 9 -1.83 1.69 -18.13
N LYS A 10 -1.73 2.20 -19.37
CA LYS A 10 -1.37 3.61 -19.62
C LYS A 10 -2.38 4.60 -19.03
N LYS A 11 -3.64 4.20 -18.95
CA LYS A 11 -4.71 5.02 -18.37
C LYS A 11 -4.64 5.00 -16.85
N ILE A 12 -4.39 3.83 -16.27
CA ILE A 12 -4.25 3.63 -14.82
C ILE A 12 -3.05 4.41 -14.26
N PHE A 13 -1.88 4.29 -14.88
CA PHE A 13 -0.67 4.97 -14.43
C PHE A 13 -0.57 6.42 -14.92
N SER A 14 -1.68 7.15 -14.81
CA SER A 14 -1.74 8.58 -15.08
C SER A 14 -2.16 9.34 -13.83
N LYS A 15 -1.80 10.63 -13.76
CA LYS A 15 -2.15 11.53 -12.63
C LYS A 15 -3.65 11.59 -12.31
N LYS A 16 -4.50 11.20 -13.26
CA LYS A 16 -5.95 11.11 -13.07
C LYS A 16 -6.36 10.00 -12.10
N PHE A 17 -5.58 8.93 -12.00
CA PHE A 17 -5.92 7.73 -11.23
C PHE A 17 -4.95 7.49 -10.08
N ILE A 18 -3.66 7.74 -10.28
CA ILE A 18 -2.62 7.47 -9.29
C ILE A 18 -1.87 8.77 -8.99
N TYR A 19 -1.44 8.93 -7.73
CA TYR A 19 -0.58 10.02 -7.31
C TYR A 19 0.78 9.96 -8.03
N GLN A 20 1.19 11.07 -8.63
CA GLN A 20 2.34 11.10 -9.54
C GLN A 20 3.64 10.70 -8.83
N ASP A 21 3.81 11.11 -7.57
CA ASP A 21 5.00 10.80 -6.78
C ASP A 21 5.16 9.29 -6.52
N CYS A 22 4.07 8.52 -6.52
CA CYS A 22 4.16 7.06 -6.46
C CYS A 22 4.81 6.45 -7.72
N LEU A 23 4.95 7.20 -8.81
CA LEU A 23 5.58 6.76 -10.05
C LEU A 23 6.95 7.39 -10.28
N ASP A 24 7.36 8.32 -9.41
CA ASP A 24 8.66 8.99 -9.47
C ASP A 24 9.67 8.18 -8.66
N VAL A 25 10.39 7.29 -9.34
CA VAL A 25 11.40 6.44 -8.69
C VAL A 25 12.52 7.28 -8.09
N ASP A 26 12.94 8.37 -8.74
CA ASP A 26 14.02 9.21 -8.23
C ASP A 26 13.59 9.85 -6.91
N LEU A 27 12.34 10.31 -6.81
CA LEU A 27 11.77 10.80 -5.55
C LEU A 27 11.68 9.70 -4.49
N LEU A 28 11.16 8.52 -4.85
CA LEU A 28 11.03 7.40 -3.92
C LEU A 28 12.39 6.89 -3.42
N LEU A 29 13.46 7.08 -4.19
CA LEU A 29 14.82 6.68 -3.83
C LEU A 29 15.68 7.82 -3.30
N GLN A 30 15.13 9.01 -3.11
CA GLN A 30 15.85 10.04 -2.36
C GLN A 30 16.12 9.49 -0.97
N HIS A 31 17.39 9.47 -0.57
CA HIS A 31 17.82 9.01 0.75
C HIS A 31 17.08 9.80 1.82
N THR A 32 16.03 9.21 2.38
CA THR A 32 15.34 9.78 3.52
C THR A 32 15.91 9.13 4.78
N GLU A 33 16.50 9.96 5.67
CA GLU A 33 16.82 9.52 7.03
C GLU A 33 15.55 9.06 7.77
N THR A 34 14.38 9.54 7.33
CA THR A 34 13.06 9.25 7.85
C THR A 34 12.25 8.38 6.90
N PRO A 35 11.48 7.38 7.39
CA PRO A 35 10.57 6.65 6.52
C PRO A 35 9.49 7.55 5.90
N GLU A 36 9.12 7.26 4.67
CA GLU A 36 8.08 7.98 3.92
C GLU A 36 7.00 7.01 3.44
N ALA A 37 5.77 7.50 3.28
CA ALA A 37 4.65 6.71 2.77
C ALA A 37 3.81 7.50 1.76
N TYR A 38 3.90 7.11 0.50
CA TYR A 38 3.24 7.81 -0.60
C TYR A 38 1.90 7.13 -0.91
N PRO A 39 0.76 7.79 -0.69
CA PRO A 39 -0.53 7.17 -0.95
C PRO A 39 -0.75 7.04 -2.46
N LEU A 40 -1.17 5.86 -2.92
CA LEU A 40 -1.50 5.63 -4.32
C LEU A 40 -2.56 6.61 -4.82
N ILE A 41 -3.43 7.06 -3.92
CA ILE A 41 -4.50 8.02 -4.15
C ILE A 41 -4.35 9.14 -3.13
N TYR A 42 -4.13 10.36 -3.61
CA TYR A 42 -3.90 11.53 -2.77
C TYR A 42 -5.11 12.49 -2.75
N ARG A 43 -5.96 12.45 -3.77
CA ARG A 43 -7.07 13.40 -3.94
C ARG A 43 -8.39 12.70 -4.23
N GLN A 44 -9.48 13.31 -3.75
CA GLN A 44 -10.85 12.81 -3.95
C GLN A 44 -11.21 12.57 -5.44
N HIS A 45 -10.78 13.46 -6.34
CA HIS A 45 -11.08 13.33 -7.77
C HIS A 45 -10.48 12.05 -8.41
N GLN A 46 -9.42 11.50 -7.81
CA GLN A 46 -8.82 10.25 -8.27
C GLN A 46 -9.73 9.07 -7.88
N ILE A 47 -10.30 9.09 -6.66
CA ILE A 47 -11.30 8.10 -6.21
C ILE A 47 -12.52 8.13 -7.13
N GLU A 48 -13.03 9.31 -7.45
CA GLU A 48 -14.15 9.47 -8.39
C GLU A 48 -13.81 8.94 -9.78
N SER A 49 -12.59 9.20 -10.26
CA SER A 49 -12.10 8.67 -11.53
C SER A 49 -12.07 7.14 -11.55
N TRP A 50 -11.62 6.51 -10.46
CA TRP A 50 -11.66 5.05 -10.28
C TRP A 50 -13.10 4.52 -10.29
N LYS A 51 -13.99 5.11 -9.50
CA LYS A 51 -15.41 4.71 -9.43
C LYS A 51 -16.11 4.80 -10.79
N LEU A 52 -15.84 5.86 -11.57
CA LEU A 52 -16.41 6.03 -12.91
C LEU A 52 -15.85 5.03 -13.92
N ALA A 53 -14.56 4.71 -13.83
CA ALA A 53 -13.92 3.80 -14.78
C ALA A 53 -14.17 2.31 -14.45
N PHE A 54 -14.41 1.99 -13.17
CA PHE A 54 -14.57 0.63 -12.67
C PHE A 54 -15.77 0.55 -11.69
N PRO A 55 -17.01 0.83 -12.16
CA PRO A 55 -18.18 1.00 -11.28
C PRO A 55 -18.64 -0.27 -10.55
N HIS A 56 -18.20 -1.44 -10.99
CA HIS A 56 -18.63 -2.74 -10.46
C HIS A 56 -17.46 -3.60 -9.97
N GLY A 57 -16.26 -3.01 -9.82
CA GLY A 57 -15.05 -3.72 -9.41
C GLY A 57 -14.73 -3.55 -7.92
N ASN A 58 -14.00 -4.51 -7.35
CA ASN A 58 -13.33 -4.31 -6.07
C ASN A 58 -12.16 -3.32 -6.27
N LEU A 59 -12.43 -2.05 -5.99
CA LEU A 59 -11.44 -0.98 -6.16
C LEU A 59 -10.21 -1.18 -5.28
N LEU A 60 -10.38 -1.67 -4.04
CA LEU A 60 -9.27 -1.92 -3.13
C LEU A 60 -8.32 -2.98 -3.71
N ALA A 61 -8.85 -4.09 -4.23
CA ALA A 61 -8.05 -5.10 -4.91
C ALA A 61 -7.30 -4.50 -6.12
N LEU A 62 -7.98 -3.69 -6.93
CA LEU A 62 -7.35 -3.04 -8.08
C LEU A 62 -6.22 -2.07 -7.65
N TRP A 63 -6.42 -1.32 -6.57
CA TRP A 63 -5.40 -0.44 -5.99
C TRP A 63 -4.23 -1.23 -5.40
N ILE A 64 -4.49 -2.35 -4.73
CA ILE A 64 -3.43 -3.26 -4.26
C ILE A 64 -2.60 -3.78 -5.44
N GLY A 65 -3.25 -4.25 -6.51
CA GLY A 65 -2.54 -4.69 -7.72
C GLY A 65 -1.65 -3.59 -8.32
N CYS A 66 -2.13 -2.34 -8.33
CA CYS A 66 -1.33 -1.19 -8.76
C CYS A 66 -0.15 -0.93 -7.80
N ALA A 67 -0.38 -0.98 -6.49
CA ALA A 67 0.66 -0.79 -5.49
C ALA A 67 1.74 -1.87 -5.56
N VAL A 68 1.36 -3.14 -5.79
CA VAL A 68 2.31 -4.24 -6.01
C VAL A 68 3.16 -3.98 -7.25
N PHE A 69 2.54 -3.55 -8.36
CA PHE A 69 3.27 -3.20 -9.58
C PHE A 69 4.30 -2.08 -9.32
N VAL A 70 3.86 -0.99 -8.68
CA VAL A 70 4.73 0.15 -8.35
C VAL A 70 5.87 -0.28 -7.43
N LYS A 71 5.57 -0.98 -6.33
CA LYS A 71 6.57 -1.47 -5.37
C LYS A 71 7.61 -2.35 -6.06
N ASN A 72 7.20 -3.24 -6.97
CA ASN A 72 8.13 -4.09 -7.72
C ASN A 72 8.94 -3.31 -8.75
N TYR A 73 8.34 -2.31 -9.38
CA TYR A 73 9.06 -1.39 -10.27
C TYR A 73 10.18 -0.65 -9.53
N VAL A 74 9.89 -0.14 -8.33
CA VAL A 74 10.87 0.53 -7.46
C VAL A 74 11.95 -0.45 -7.01
N LYS A 75 11.58 -1.63 -6.48
CA LYS A 75 12.54 -2.68 -6.09
C LYS A 75 13.53 -3.01 -7.23
N ASN A 76 13.01 -3.23 -8.44
CA ASN A 76 13.83 -3.54 -9.61
C ASN A 76 14.73 -2.39 -10.06
N ALA A 77 14.37 -1.13 -9.76
CA ALA A 77 15.21 0.02 -10.03
C ALA A 77 16.36 0.11 -9.02
N VAL A 78 16.10 -0.15 -7.73
CA VAL A 78 17.11 -0.20 -6.65
C VAL A 78 18.14 -1.30 -6.89
N GLU A 79 17.68 -2.51 -7.24
CA GLU A 79 18.59 -3.64 -7.52
C GLU A 79 19.58 -3.31 -8.65
N LYS A 80 19.17 -2.44 -9.60
CA LYS A 80 20.05 -1.94 -10.66
C LYS A 80 21.02 -0.86 -10.20
N SER A 81 20.64 -0.01 -9.24
CA SER A 81 21.49 1.05 -8.69
C SER A 81 22.55 0.54 -7.70
N ARG A 82 22.43 -0.72 -7.22
CA ARG A 82 23.27 -1.31 -6.16
C ARG A 82 23.22 -0.56 -4.83
N GLU A 83 22.14 0.18 -4.59
CA GLU A 83 21.91 0.82 -3.31
C GLU A 83 21.32 -0.21 -2.34
N GLU A 84 22.19 -0.87 -1.58
CA GLU A 84 21.82 -1.99 -0.69
C GLU A 84 21.02 -1.57 0.55
N ASN A 85 20.77 -0.27 0.73
CA ASN A 85 20.21 0.29 1.96
C ASN A 85 18.71 0.64 1.88
N PHE A 86 17.96 0.22 0.85
CA PHE A 86 16.55 0.56 0.72
C PHE A 86 15.60 -0.60 0.99
N PHE A 87 14.47 -0.27 1.61
CA PHE A 87 13.36 -1.17 1.87
C PHE A 87 12.07 -0.55 1.36
N THR A 88 11.27 -1.32 0.63
CA THR A 88 9.93 -0.91 0.18
C THR A 88 8.88 -1.96 0.50
N CYS A 89 7.72 -1.50 0.94
CA CYS A 89 6.56 -2.36 1.17
C CYS A 89 5.26 -1.61 0.87
N ILE A 90 4.13 -2.32 0.92
CA ILE A 90 2.81 -1.69 0.85
C ILE A 90 2.35 -1.43 2.27
N ALA A 91 1.88 -0.22 2.56
CA ALA A 91 1.36 0.13 3.87
C ALA A 91 -0.06 0.68 3.78
N PHE A 92 -0.79 0.57 4.90
CA PHE A 92 -2.05 1.25 5.13
C PHE A 92 -1.93 1.98 6.46
N SER A 93 -2.57 3.14 6.56
CA SER A 93 -2.78 3.82 7.83
C SER A 93 -4.25 4.13 7.93
N MET A 94 -4.83 3.96 9.11
CA MET A 94 -6.24 4.20 9.37
C MET A 94 -6.46 4.62 10.82
N TYR A 95 -7.53 5.35 11.06
CA TYR A 95 -7.99 5.73 12.40
C TYR A 95 -8.90 4.65 13.00
N GLU A 96 -8.65 4.21 14.23
CA GLU A 96 -9.59 3.39 14.98
C GLU A 96 -10.52 4.28 15.84
N PRO A 97 -11.85 4.03 15.85
CA PRO A 97 -12.57 2.92 15.22
C PRO A 97 -13.25 3.30 13.88
N ASP A 98 -12.68 4.19 13.07
CA ASP A 98 -13.36 4.72 11.88
C ASP A 98 -13.51 3.65 10.78
N ASP A 99 -14.66 2.97 10.79
CA ASP A 99 -15.05 1.94 9.82
C ASP A 99 -15.47 2.52 8.45
N GLU A 100 -15.60 3.85 8.31
CA GLU A 100 -15.97 4.51 7.05
C GLU A 100 -14.77 5.00 6.23
N GLU A 101 -13.58 5.07 6.84
CA GLU A 101 -12.36 5.49 6.14
C GLU A 101 -12.07 4.62 4.90
N ILE A 102 -11.71 5.25 3.79
CA ILE A 102 -11.35 4.55 2.55
C ILE A 102 -9.95 3.99 2.71
N LEU A 103 -9.80 2.68 2.54
CA LEU A 103 -8.50 2.01 2.57
C LEU A 103 -7.69 2.35 1.32
N ILE A 104 -6.69 3.21 1.48
CA ILE A 104 -5.79 3.62 0.41
C ILE A 104 -4.42 2.99 0.63
N PRO A 105 -3.94 2.11 -0.28
CA PRO A 105 -2.60 1.58 -0.20
C PRO A 105 -1.57 2.68 -0.40
N LYS A 106 -0.48 2.59 0.36
CA LYS A 106 0.67 3.50 0.30
C LYS A 106 1.91 2.72 -0.10
N ILE A 107 2.77 3.34 -0.88
CA ILE A 107 4.14 2.87 -1.13
C ILE A 107 4.98 3.38 0.03
N TYR A 108 5.36 2.49 0.94
CA TYR A 108 6.22 2.81 2.06
C TYR A 108 7.68 2.60 1.65
N VAL A 109 8.50 3.61 1.90
CA VAL A 109 9.94 3.56 1.65
C VAL A 109 10.68 3.90 2.94
N ALA A 110 11.70 3.11 3.23
CA ALA A 110 12.59 3.33 4.36
C ALA A 110 13.97 2.72 4.07
N ASN A 111 14.87 2.84 5.04
CA ASN A 111 16.13 2.10 4.98
C ASN A 111 15.95 0.60 5.28
N ALA A 112 16.95 -0.21 4.92
CA ALA A 112 16.92 -1.66 5.14
C ALA A 112 16.81 -2.05 6.62
N GLU A 113 17.41 -1.28 7.53
CA GLU A 113 17.31 -1.51 8.99
C GLU A 113 15.85 -1.48 9.47
N ARG A 114 15.02 -0.62 8.86
CA ARG A 114 13.60 -0.52 9.19
C ARG A 114 12.82 -1.80 8.88
N LYS A 115 13.21 -2.58 7.87
CA LYS A 115 12.59 -3.89 7.57
C LYS A 115 12.72 -4.84 8.77
N SER A 116 13.92 -4.94 9.32
CA SER A 116 14.21 -5.77 10.48
C SER A 116 13.44 -5.28 11.71
N GLN A 117 13.48 -3.97 11.97
CA GLN A 117 12.71 -3.38 13.07
C GLN A 117 11.21 -3.68 12.97
N ILE A 118 10.61 -3.56 11.79
CA ILE A 118 9.19 -3.92 11.60
C ILE A 118 8.97 -5.41 11.87
N SER A 119 9.83 -6.26 11.32
CA SER A 119 9.65 -7.71 11.43
C SER A 119 9.85 -8.24 12.86
N ASP A 120 10.75 -7.60 13.62
CA ASP A 120 11.13 -8.01 14.97
C ASP A 120 10.28 -7.35 16.06
N ALA A 121 9.95 -6.06 15.90
CA ALA A 121 9.28 -5.29 16.94
C ALA A 121 7.75 -5.24 16.77
N LEU A 122 7.25 -5.34 15.54
CA LEU A 122 5.81 -5.21 15.30
C LEU A 122 5.10 -6.55 15.38
N ARG A 123 3.84 -6.48 15.79
CA ARG A 123 3.01 -7.66 15.95
C ARG A 123 2.66 -8.21 14.59
N LYS A 124 3.14 -9.42 14.30
CA LYS A 124 2.66 -10.18 13.14
C LYS A 124 1.17 -10.46 13.29
N VAL A 125 0.40 -10.16 12.24
CA VAL A 125 -1.05 -10.32 12.24
C VAL A 125 -1.40 -11.76 11.86
N ALA A 126 -1.93 -12.51 12.83
CA ALA A 126 -2.43 -13.87 12.68
C ALA A 126 -3.96 -13.91 12.62
N PHE A 127 -4.49 -14.91 11.91
CA PHE A 127 -5.91 -15.10 11.57
C PHE A 127 -6.89 -14.95 12.74
N ASN A 128 -6.49 -15.33 13.95
CA ASN A 128 -7.34 -15.34 15.15
C ASN A 128 -7.42 -13.99 15.87
N LYS A 129 -6.81 -12.94 15.31
CA LYS A 129 -6.53 -11.67 16.01
C LYS A 129 -6.68 -10.45 15.09
N GLU A 130 -7.32 -10.64 13.94
CA GLU A 130 -7.50 -9.62 12.90
C GLU A 130 -8.64 -8.66 13.24
N SER A 131 -8.41 -7.37 12.98
CA SER A 131 -9.51 -6.41 12.88
C SER A 131 -10.28 -6.61 11.58
N ALA A 132 -11.52 -6.10 11.50
CA ALA A 132 -12.32 -6.15 10.29
C ALA A 132 -11.59 -5.52 9.08
N ARG A 133 -10.85 -4.43 9.31
CA ARG A 133 -10.04 -3.76 8.27
C ARG A 133 -8.90 -4.62 7.77
N ILE A 134 -8.19 -5.31 8.65
CA ILE A 134 -7.10 -6.19 8.22
C ILE A 134 -7.65 -7.37 7.42
N PHE A 135 -8.79 -7.91 7.83
CA PHE A 135 -9.49 -8.94 7.07
C PHE A 135 -9.87 -8.45 5.66
N GLU A 136 -10.42 -7.24 5.54
CA GLU A 136 -10.75 -6.62 4.25
C GLU A 136 -9.51 -6.46 3.35
N ILE A 137 -8.41 -5.98 3.92
CA ILE A 137 -7.13 -5.84 3.20
C ILE A 137 -6.63 -7.21 2.73
N LYS A 138 -6.58 -8.22 3.60
CA LYS A 138 -6.15 -9.57 3.23
C LYS A 138 -7.03 -10.18 2.15
N ALA A 139 -8.35 -10.03 2.25
CA ALA A 139 -9.29 -10.49 1.22
C ALA A 139 -9.03 -9.80 -0.14
N ALA A 140 -8.63 -8.53 -0.14
CA ALA A 140 -8.26 -7.82 -1.36
C ALA A 140 -6.90 -8.26 -1.94
N PHE A 141 -5.91 -8.61 -1.09
CA PHE A 141 -4.67 -9.28 -1.52
C PHE A 141 -4.95 -10.68 -2.09
N GLU A 142 -5.90 -11.42 -1.50
CA GLU A 142 -6.35 -12.73 -1.99
C GLU A 142 -7.03 -12.60 -3.36
N ALA A 143 -7.90 -11.61 -3.54
CA ALA A 143 -8.54 -11.33 -4.82
C ALA A 143 -7.53 -10.96 -5.94
N CYS A 144 -6.34 -10.47 -5.56
CA CYS A 144 -5.22 -10.21 -6.47
C CYS A 144 -4.32 -11.44 -6.71
N GLY A 145 -4.53 -12.55 -6.00
CA GLY A 145 -3.73 -13.76 -6.10
C GLY A 145 -2.33 -13.63 -5.48
N VAL A 146 -2.09 -12.64 -4.63
CA VAL A 146 -0.77 -12.34 -4.04
C VAL A 146 -0.73 -12.49 -2.52
N LEU A 147 -1.82 -12.89 -1.86
CA LEU A 147 -1.89 -12.99 -0.39
C LEU A 147 -0.70 -13.76 0.22
N ASN A 148 -0.36 -14.91 -0.36
CA ASN A 148 0.70 -15.78 0.14
C ASN A 148 2.11 -15.23 -0.08
N ASP A 149 2.25 -14.22 -0.94
CA ASP A 149 3.53 -13.56 -1.19
C ASP A 149 3.83 -12.50 -0.11
N PHE A 150 2.90 -12.21 0.80
CA PHE A 150 3.02 -11.13 1.78
C PHE A 150 2.84 -11.60 3.22
N SER A 151 3.68 -11.04 4.11
CA SER A 151 3.50 -11.06 5.56
C SER A 151 2.92 -9.73 6.04
N PHE A 152 2.03 -9.79 7.02
CA PHE A 152 1.26 -8.63 7.51
C PHE A 152 1.65 -8.32 8.96
N TYR A 153 1.99 -7.05 9.23
CA TYR A 153 2.43 -6.56 10.53
C TYR A 153 1.63 -5.33 10.91
N GLU A 154 1.25 -5.23 12.18
CA GLU A 154 0.45 -4.12 12.70
C GLU A 154 1.23 -3.35 13.77
N ASP A 155 1.10 -2.03 13.72
CA ASP A 155 1.51 -1.09 14.75
C ASP A 155 0.32 -0.21 15.16
N ARG A 156 0.23 0.11 16.46
CA ARG A 156 -0.83 0.97 17.00
C ARG A 156 -0.23 1.97 17.97
N PHE A 157 -0.58 3.22 17.80
CA PHE A 157 -0.19 4.29 18.71
C PHE A 157 -1.31 5.31 18.87
N ASP A 158 -1.30 6.02 20.00
CA ASP A 158 -2.28 7.05 20.29
C ASP A 158 -2.02 8.27 19.39
N ASP A 159 -3.09 8.86 18.84
CA ASP A 159 -2.96 10.11 18.08
C ASP A 159 -2.54 11.24 19.03
N PRO A 160 -1.43 11.97 18.75
CA PRO A 160 -1.05 13.16 19.49
C PRO A 160 -2.14 14.24 19.61
N SER A 161 -3.10 14.31 18.68
CA SER A 161 -4.24 15.24 18.77
C SER A 161 -5.31 14.81 19.78
N GLY A 162 -5.28 13.54 20.22
CA GLY A 162 -6.27 12.93 21.09
C GLY A 162 -7.51 12.37 20.38
N ASP A 163 -7.53 12.35 19.05
CA ASP A 163 -8.68 11.94 18.25
C ASP A 163 -8.90 10.41 18.18
N GLY A 164 -8.00 9.61 18.78
CA GLY A 164 -8.14 8.17 18.87
C GLY A 164 -6.80 7.45 18.75
N LYS A 165 -6.83 6.27 18.11
CA LYS A 165 -5.62 5.50 17.80
C LYS A 165 -5.39 5.46 16.31
N ILE A 166 -4.14 5.61 15.92
CA ILE A 166 -3.69 5.41 14.55
C ILE A 166 -3.15 3.99 14.46
N MET A 167 -3.67 3.23 13.50
CA MET A 167 -3.15 1.92 13.14
C MET A 167 -2.37 2.02 11.84
N TRP A 168 -1.17 1.44 11.83
CA TRP A 168 -0.43 1.15 10.62
C TRP A 168 -0.40 -0.35 10.35
N LEU A 169 -0.72 -0.73 9.11
CA LEU A 169 -0.56 -2.09 8.62
C LEU A 169 0.53 -2.11 7.54
N TYR A 170 1.57 -2.89 7.77
CA TYR A 170 2.67 -3.10 6.84
C TYR A 170 2.52 -4.47 6.17
N CYS A 171 2.50 -4.49 4.84
CA CYS A 171 2.41 -5.67 4.00
C CYS A 171 3.77 -5.87 3.32
N ILE A 172 4.59 -6.74 3.91
CA ILE A 172 5.97 -7.02 3.48
C ILE A 172 5.96 -8.24 2.58
N GLN A 173 6.42 -8.09 1.35
CA GLN A 173 6.55 -9.22 0.42
C GLN A 173 7.68 -10.15 0.90
N SER A 174 7.41 -11.44 0.92
CA SER A 174 8.42 -12.49 1.07
C SER A 174 9.45 -12.39 -0.05
N ASP A 175 10.71 -12.65 0.27
CA ASP A 175 11.81 -12.71 -0.70
C ASP A 175 11.79 -14.04 -1.50
#